data_AF-A0A317G308-F1
#
_entry.id   AF-A0A317G308-F1
#
_cell.length_a   1.000
_cell.length_b   1.000
_cell.length_c   1.000
_cell.angle_alpha   90.00
_cell.angle_beta   90.00
_cell.angle_gamma   90.00
#
_symmetry.space_group_name_H-M   'P 1'
#
loop_
_entity.id
_entity.type
_entity.pdbx_description
1 polymer ?
#
loop_
_entity_poly.entity_id
_entity_poly.type
_entity_poly.pdbx_seq_one_letter_code
_entity_poly.pdbx_strand_id
1 'polypeptide(L)'
;MTDLRDNIIPDKNTKPAKNDPVETDDALDVGGFLFKTKEDADKARVDARKIEYLESHVKLNSLANIKTVYTKSIQNKVFGTPLGWSFLSFLRRQVMIQGGDLSDMPSIELKHIYTHTTSPDDYVPKEIVKEKPEKKKSPKFLQYSLFLNIFLIILVIAMFLIAASNSSTTVLNYKETITDEYEAWEEELAEREKAVKEKEKEFGIESKKDFRDSSEEE
;
A
#
# COMPACT_ATOMS: atom_id res chain seq x y z
N MET A 1 -60.99 -76.59 -22.00
CA MET A 1 -61.07 -76.13 -20.59
C MET A 1 -59.67 -75.78 -20.16
N THR A 2 -59.28 -74.58 -19.75
CA THR A 2 -59.88 -73.23 -19.64
C THR A 2 -58.69 -72.40 -19.14
N ASP A 3 -58.51 -71.20 -19.69
CA ASP A 3 -57.49 -70.23 -19.31
C ASP A 3 -57.46 -69.92 -17.81
N LEU A 4 -56.27 -69.63 -17.26
CA LEU A 4 -56.12 -68.64 -16.18
C LEU A 4 -54.67 -68.12 -16.16
N ARG A 5 -54.39 -67.19 -17.07
CA ARG A 5 -53.31 -66.22 -16.89
C ARG A 5 -53.74 -65.30 -15.76
N ASP A 6 -53.11 -65.42 -14.60
CA ASP A 6 -53.37 -64.50 -13.51
C ASP A 6 -52.69 -63.16 -13.77
N ASN A 7 -53.47 -62.12 -13.54
CA ASN A 7 -53.35 -60.79 -14.11
C ASN A 7 -52.65 -59.87 -13.11
N ILE A 8 -51.33 -59.65 -13.29
CA ILE A 8 -50.63 -58.58 -12.58
C ILE A 8 -50.81 -57.29 -13.39
N ILE A 9 -51.72 -56.45 -12.90
CA ILE A 9 -52.01 -55.11 -13.39
C ILE A 9 -50.77 -54.23 -13.15
N PRO A 10 -50.13 -53.63 -14.19
CA PRO A 10 -49.13 -52.60 -13.96
C PRO A 10 -49.82 -51.27 -13.65
N ASP A 11 -49.52 -50.71 -12.48
CA ASP A 11 -49.91 -49.36 -12.06
C ASP A 11 -49.42 -48.31 -13.09
N LYS A 12 -50.37 -47.57 -13.66
CA LYS A 12 -50.18 -46.62 -14.77
C LYS A 12 -49.77 -45.20 -14.32
N ASN A 13 -49.19 -45.02 -13.13
CA ASN A 13 -48.91 -43.66 -12.65
C ASN A 13 -47.51 -43.38 -12.10
N THR A 14 -46.48 -44.07 -12.58
CA THR A 14 -45.13 -43.51 -12.51
C THR A 14 -44.87 -42.67 -13.76
N LYS A 15 -45.11 -41.36 -13.65
CA LYS A 15 -44.66 -40.40 -14.67
C LYS A 15 -43.15 -40.54 -14.81
N PRO A 16 -42.60 -40.77 -16.01
CA PRO A 16 -41.17 -40.70 -16.20
C PRO A 16 -40.73 -39.27 -15.88
N ALA A 17 -39.70 -39.14 -15.05
CA ALA A 17 -39.02 -37.89 -14.78
C ALA A 17 -38.77 -37.18 -16.11
N LYS A 18 -39.35 -35.99 -16.25
CA LYS A 18 -39.18 -35.14 -17.42
C LYS A 18 -37.69 -34.83 -17.47
N ASN A 19 -36.98 -35.44 -18.41
CA ASN A 19 -35.60 -35.09 -18.71
C ASN A 19 -35.63 -33.63 -19.15
N ASP A 20 -35.24 -32.74 -18.25
CA ASP A 20 -35.05 -31.33 -18.59
C ASP A 20 -34.02 -31.28 -19.72
N PRO A 21 -34.31 -30.57 -20.82
CA PRO A 21 -33.27 -30.34 -21.82
C PRO A 21 -32.16 -29.60 -21.11
N VAL A 22 -30.93 -30.08 -21.26
CA VAL A 22 -29.73 -29.35 -20.89
C VAL A 22 -29.74 -28.05 -21.68
N GLU A 23 -30.36 -27.01 -21.13
CA GLU A 23 -30.31 -25.66 -21.66
C GLU A 23 -28.85 -25.21 -21.51
N THR A 24 -28.21 -24.94 -22.63
CA THR A 24 -26.87 -24.35 -22.69
C THR A 24 -26.79 -23.17 -21.73
N ASP A 25 -25.80 -23.13 -20.82
CA ASP A 25 -25.64 -22.06 -19.81
C ASP A 25 -25.74 -20.64 -20.42
N ASP A 26 -25.27 -20.46 -21.66
CA ASP A 26 -25.34 -19.22 -22.42
C ASP A 26 -26.79 -18.71 -22.66
N ALA A 27 -27.78 -19.61 -22.68
CA ALA A 27 -29.18 -19.26 -22.89
C ALA A 27 -29.87 -18.78 -21.61
N LEU A 28 -29.27 -19.00 -20.44
CA LEU A 28 -29.80 -18.58 -19.15
C LEU A 28 -29.02 -17.40 -18.54
N ASP A 29 -27.84 -17.09 -19.07
CA ASP A 29 -27.11 -15.86 -18.74
C ASP A 29 -27.69 -14.66 -19.48
N VAL A 30 -28.08 -13.63 -18.73
CA VAL A 30 -28.47 -12.33 -19.28
C VAL A 30 -27.83 -11.21 -18.48
N GLY A 31 -26.92 -10.48 -19.11
CA GLY A 31 -26.30 -9.29 -18.51
C GLY A 31 -25.46 -9.58 -17.26
N GLY A 32 -24.87 -10.77 -17.17
CA GLY A 32 -24.06 -11.21 -16.02
C GLY A 32 -24.88 -11.79 -14.87
N PHE A 33 -26.17 -12.04 -15.07
CA PHE A 33 -27.02 -12.77 -14.15
C PHE A 33 -27.42 -14.11 -14.77
N LEU A 34 -27.08 -15.20 -14.08
CA LEU A 34 -27.52 -16.55 -14.46
C LEU A 34 -28.89 -16.85 -13.84
N PHE A 35 -29.90 -17.02 -14.69
CA PHE A 35 -31.26 -17.32 -14.27
C PHE A 35 -31.51 -18.82 -14.16
N LYS A 36 -32.37 -19.23 -13.23
CA LYS A 36 -32.73 -20.64 -13.04
C LYS A 36 -33.78 -21.15 -14.02
N THR A 37 -34.52 -20.24 -14.63
CA THR A 37 -35.63 -20.55 -15.55
C THR A 37 -35.51 -19.70 -16.80
N LYS A 38 -35.91 -20.26 -17.93
CA LYS A 38 -35.93 -19.54 -19.20
C LYS A 38 -36.90 -18.36 -19.17
N GLU A 39 -38.03 -18.49 -18.50
CA GLU A 39 -39.02 -17.43 -18.37
C GLU A 39 -38.45 -16.21 -17.63
N ASP A 40 -37.63 -16.42 -16.60
CA ASP A 40 -36.99 -15.32 -15.89
C ASP A 40 -35.83 -14.73 -16.70
N ALA A 41 -35.09 -15.54 -17.45
CA ALA A 41 -34.10 -15.07 -18.42
C ALA A 41 -34.76 -14.19 -19.51
N ASP A 42 -35.92 -14.60 -20.05
CA ASP A 42 -36.66 -13.83 -21.06
C ASP A 42 -37.17 -12.49 -20.51
N LYS A 43 -37.66 -12.46 -19.26
CA LYS A 43 -37.99 -11.19 -18.58
C LYS A 43 -36.75 -10.32 -18.43
N ALA A 44 -35.59 -10.89 -18.11
CA ALA A 44 -34.35 -10.15 -17.98
C ALA A 44 -33.90 -9.57 -19.33
N ARG A 45 -34.10 -10.28 -20.45
CA ARG A 45 -33.85 -9.76 -21.81
C ARG A 45 -34.76 -8.60 -22.15
N VAL A 46 -36.02 -8.64 -21.70
CA VAL A 46 -36.95 -7.51 -21.85
C VAL A 46 -36.45 -6.31 -21.02
N ASP A 47 -36.04 -6.54 -19.78
CA ASP A 47 -35.51 -5.47 -18.92
C ASP A 47 -34.19 -4.89 -19.49
N ALA A 48 -33.30 -5.72 -20.05
CA ALA A 48 -32.08 -5.29 -20.73
C ALA A 48 -32.38 -4.32 -21.90
N ARG A 49 -33.35 -4.66 -22.75
CA ARG A 49 -33.77 -3.80 -23.87
C ARG A 49 -34.38 -2.48 -23.39
N LYS A 50 -35.13 -2.49 -22.29
CA LYS A 50 -35.66 -1.25 -21.68
C LYS A 50 -34.53 -0.36 -21.16
N ILE A 51 -33.50 -0.96 -20.55
CA ILE A 51 -32.32 -0.23 -20.06
C ILE A 51 -31.59 0.42 -21.23
N GLU A 52 -31.28 -0.35 -22.27
CA GLU A 52 -30.61 0.15 -23.49
C GLU A 52 -31.41 1.29 -24.14
N TYR A 53 -32.73 1.17 -24.19
CA TYR A 53 -33.60 2.24 -24.68
C TYR A 53 -33.48 3.52 -23.83
N LEU A 54 -33.51 3.40 -22.50
CA LEU A 54 -33.37 4.55 -21.60
C LEU A 54 -31.98 5.18 -21.69
N GLU A 55 -30.91 4.39 -21.82
CA GLU A 55 -29.54 4.88 -21.94
C GLU A 55 -29.31 5.62 -23.26
N SER A 56 -29.91 5.15 -24.35
CA SER A 56 -29.78 5.78 -25.67
C SER A 56 -30.68 7.00 -25.87
N HIS A 57 -31.86 7.03 -25.25
CA HIS A 57 -32.86 8.08 -25.50
C HIS A 57 -32.98 9.11 -24.37
N VAL A 58 -32.43 8.85 -23.18
CA VAL A 58 -32.49 9.78 -22.04
C VAL A 58 -31.09 10.26 -21.68
N LYS A 59 -30.95 11.58 -21.48
CA LYS A 59 -29.70 12.18 -21.01
C LYS A 59 -29.48 11.87 -19.52
N LEU A 60 -28.85 10.73 -19.23
CA LEU A 60 -28.50 10.26 -17.88
C LEU A 60 -27.31 11.00 -17.23
N ASN A 61 -26.93 12.16 -17.76
CA ASN A 61 -25.86 13.01 -17.20
C ASN A 61 -26.41 14.15 -16.32
N SER A 62 -27.72 14.42 -16.39
CA SER A 62 -28.35 15.47 -15.59
C SER A 62 -29.00 14.87 -14.35
N LEU A 63 -28.67 15.43 -13.19
CA LEU A 63 -29.24 15.04 -11.89
C LEU A 63 -30.78 14.97 -11.93
N ALA A 64 -31.43 15.98 -12.53
CA ALA A 64 -32.89 16.03 -12.63
C ALA A 64 -33.46 14.89 -13.47
N ASN A 65 -32.80 14.55 -14.59
CA ASN A 65 -33.23 13.45 -15.45
C ASN A 65 -33.05 12.10 -14.77
N ILE A 66 -31.91 11.87 -14.11
CA ILE A 66 -31.64 10.63 -13.38
C ILE A 66 -32.68 10.42 -12.28
N LYS A 67 -32.95 11.46 -11.47
CA LYS A 67 -33.99 11.42 -10.42
C LYS A 67 -35.35 11.09 -11.01
N THR A 68 -35.71 11.74 -12.12
CA THR A 68 -37.00 11.53 -12.79
C THR A 68 -37.14 10.11 -13.33
N VAL A 69 -36.14 9.61 -14.06
CA VAL A 69 -36.13 8.24 -14.61
C VAL A 69 -36.23 7.22 -13.49
N TYR A 70 -35.43 7.38 -12.42
CA TYR A 70 -35.47 6.49 -11.26
C TYR A 70 -36.86 6.46 -10.62
N THR A 71 -37.39 7.63 -10.24
CA THR A 71 -38.68 7.72 -9.54
C THR A 71 -39.82 7.17 -10.38
N LYS A 72 -39.87 7.50 -11.67
CA LYS A 72 -40.88 6.96 -12.59
C LYS A 72 -40.73 5.45 -12.81
N SER A 73 -39.51 4.95 -12.89
CA SER A 73 -39.25 3.51 -13.06
C SER A 73 -39.72 2.70 -11.86
N ILE A 74 -39.55 3.22 -10.64
CA ILE A 74 -40.06 2.59 -9.42
C ILE A 74 -41.59 2.69 -9.33
N GLN A 75 -42.15 3.88 -9.52
CA GLN A 75 -43.61 4.09 -9.45
C GLN A 75 -44.37 3.19 -10.42
N ASN A 76 -43.86 3.05 -11.64
CA ASN A 76 -44.49 2.23 -12.68
C ASN A 76 -44.06 0.76 -12.64
N LYS A 77 -43.21 0.35 -11.68
CA LYS A 77 -42.68 -1.01 -11.56
C LYS A 77 -42.14 -1.55 -12.90
N VAL A 78 -41.40 -0.70 -13.63
CA VAL A 78 -40.92 -0.98 -15.00
C VAL A 78 -40.01 -2.22 -15.04
N PHE A 79 -39.28 -2.44 -13.95
CA PHE A 79 -38.27 -3.48 -13.81
C PHE A 79 -38.72 -4.58 -12.86
N GLY A 80 -38.63 -5.82 -13.33
CA GLY A 80 -39.12 -6.99 -12.62
C GLY A 80 -38.02 -7.92 -12.12
N THR A 81 -36.82 -7.79 -12.68
CA THR A 81 -35.71 -8.73 -12.56
C THR A 81 -34.50 -8.13 -11.82
N PRO A 82 -33.56 -8.97 -11.33
CA PRO A 82 -32.32 -8.51 -10.71
C PRO A 82 -31.52 -7.53 -11.57
N LEU A 83 -31.51 -7.73 -12.89
CA LEU A 83 -30.86 -6.84 -13.86
C LEU A 83 -31.46 -5.42 -13.85
N GLY A 84 -32.79 -5.33 -13.80
CA GLY A 84 -33.47 -4.04 -13.70
C GLY A 84 -33.26 -3.36 -12.33
N TRP A 85 -33.19 -4.13 -11.25
CA TRP A 85 -32.87 -3.59 -9.93
C TRP A 85 -31.43 -3.10 -9.82
N SER A 86 -30.47 -3.77 -10.49
CA SER A 86 -29.10 -3.27 -10.55
C SER A 86 -29.01 -1.94 -11.30
N PHE A 87 -29.81 -1.75 -12.35
CA PHE A 87 -29.90 -0.46 -13.05
C PHE A 87 -30.49 0.64 -12.16
N LEU A 88 -31.57 0.36 -11.42
CA LEU A 88 -32.12 1.32 -10.45
C LEU A 88 -31.10 1.69 -9.37
N SER A 89 -30.37 0.70 -8.85
CA SER A 89 -29.28 0.91 -7.89
C SER A 89 -28.16 1.78 -8.48
N PHE A 90 -27.82 1.57 -9.75
CA PHE A 90 -26.88 2.39 -10.49
C PHE A 90 -27.35 3.85 -10.60
N LEU A 91 -28.61 4.10 -10.99
CA LEU A 91 -29.16 5.45 -11.06
C LEU A 91 -29.13 6.15 -9.69
N ARG A 92 -29.52 5.44 -8.62
CA ARG A 92 -29.46 5.95 -7.24
C ARG A 92 -28.04 6.34 -6.83
N ARG A 93 -27.04 5.52 -7.20
CA ARG A 93 -25.62 5.82 -6.97
C ARG A 93 -25.16 7.04 -7.75
N GLN A 94 -25.60 7.20 -9.00
CA GLN A 94 -25.27 8.38 -9.81
C GLN A 94 -25.80 9.67 -9.19
N VAL A 95 -27.03 9.66 -8.65
CA VAL A 95 -27.57 10.80 -7.89
C VAL A 95 -26.70 11.14 -6.69
N MET A 96 -26.24 10.13 -5.94
CA MET A 96 -25.35 10.33 -4.80
C MET A 96 -24.00 10.95 -5.20
N ILE A 97 -23.38 10.46 -6.27
CA ILE A 97 -22.09 10.98 -6.76
C ILE A 97 -22.23 12.45 -7.21
N GLN A 98 -23.37 12.83 -7.78
CA GLN A 98 -23.66 14.19 -8.22
C GLN A 98 -24.13 15.12 -7.09
N GLY A 99 -24.12 14.66 -5.82
CA GLY A 99 -24.50 15.46 -4.65
C GLY A 99 -26.01 15.66 -4.48
N GLY A 100 -26.84 14.80 -5.08
CA GLY A 100 -28.29 14.83 -4.92
C GLY A 100 -28.76 14.21 -3.61
N ASP A 101 -29.87 14.74 -3.07
CA ASP A 101 -30.52 14.17 -1.88
C ASP A 101 -31.28 12.87 -2.19
N LEU A 102 -30.98 11.84 -1.39
CA LEU A 102 -31.57 10.50 -1.45
C LEU A 102 -32.82 10.37 -0.58
N SER A 103 -33.09 11.32 0.33
CA SER A 103 -34.19 11.26 1.29
C SER A 103 -35.56 11.37 0.61
N ASP A 104 -35.62 12.19 -0.43
CA ASP A 104 -36.80 12.42 -1.29
C ASP A 104 -37.03 11.30 -2.33
N MET A 105 -36.17 10.28 -2.37
CA MET A 105 -36.19 9.24 -3.40
C MET A 105 -36.83 7.94 -2.88
N PRO A 106 -37.76 7.30 -3.63
CA PRO A 106 -38.38 6.05 -3.18
C PRO A 106 -37.34 4.93 -3.06
N SER A 107 -37.48 4.07 -2.05
CA SER A 107 -36.61 2.90 -1.87
C SER A 107 -36.98 1.77 -2.84
N ILE A 108 -35.98 0.99 -3.24
CA ILE A 108 -36.19 -0.20 -4.09
C ILE A 108 -36.77 -1.31 -3.19
N GLU A 109 -38.01 -1.69 -3.44
CA GLU A 109 -38.68 -2.78 -2.72
C GLU A 109 -38.11 -4.15 -3.14
N LEU A 110 -37.74 -4.97 -2.16
CA LEU A 110 -37.30 -6.34 -2.37
C LEU A 110 -38.51 -7.26 -2.48
N LYS A 111 -38.57 -8.10 -3.53
CA LYS A 111 -39.68 -9.04 -3.74
C LYS A 111 -39.56 -10.33 -2.90
N HIS A 112 -38.35 -10.73 -2.57
CA HIS A 112 -38.04 -11.89 -1.74
C HIS A 112 -37.57 -11.47 -0.34
N ILE A 113 -37.86 -12.32 0.64
CA ILE A 113 -37.27 -12.29 1.96
C ILE A 113 -35.97 -13.09 1.88
N TYR A 114 -34.86 -12.51 2.35
CA TYR A 114 -33.54 -13.15 2.32
C TYR A 114 -33.21 -13.93 3.59
N THR A 115 -33.93 -13.69 4.68
CA THR A 115 -33.76 -14.41 5.94
C THR A 115 -34.48 -15.75 5.84
N HIS A 116 -33.74 -16.83 5.60
CA HIS A 116 -34.22 -18.20 5.83
C HIS A 116 -33.99 -18.65 7.29
N THR A 117 -33.60 -17.74 8.17
CA THR A 117 -33.23 -18.00 9.56
C THR A 117 -34.21 -17.29 10.51
N THR A 118 -34.58 -17.97 11.58
CA THR A 118 -35.46 -17.44 12.63
C THR A 118 -34.75 -16.43 13.53
N SER A 119 -33.42 -16.31 13.44
CA SER A 119 -32.58 -15.44 14.27
C SER A 119 -31.69 -14.52 13.41
N PRO A 120 -31.58 -13.21 13.74
CA PRO A 120 -30.72 -12.25 13.03
C PRO A 120 -29.23 -12.59 13.01
N ASP A 121 -28.77 -13.39 13.98
CA ASP A 121 -27.34 -13.71 14.19
C ASP A 121 -26.84 -14.91 13.36
N ASP A 122 -27.73 -15.67 12.71
CA ASP A 122 -27.36 -16.87 11.95
C ASP A 122 -26.86 -16.57 10.53
N TYR A 123 -27.05 -15.34 10.03
CA TYR A 123 -26.48 -14.93 8.74
C TYR A 123 -25.02 -14.51 8.92
N VAL A 124 -24.14 -15.50 8.94
CA VAL A 124 -22.70 -15.28 8.79
C VAL A 124 -22.35 -15.58 7.33
N PRO A 125 -22.10 -14.56 6.47
CA PRO A 125 -21.48 -14.82 5.18
C PRO A 125 -20.27 -15.69 5.44
N LYS A 126 -20.19 -16.87 4.82
CA LYS A 126 -18.97 -17.68 4.90
C LYS A 126 -17.85 -16.75 4.47
N GLU A 127 -17.02 -16.35 5.43
CA GLU A 127 -15.75 -15.71 5.12
C GLU A 127 -14.98 -16.78 4.38
N ILE A 128 -15.09 -16.78 3.05
CA ILE A 128 -14.05 -17.33 2.20
C ILE A 128 -12.91 -16.34 2.39
N VAL A 129 -12.24 -16.42 3.54
CA VAL A 129 -10.88 -15.97 3.69
C VAL A 129 -10.17 -16.74 2.60
N LYS A 130 -10.00 -16.12 1.44
CA LYS A 130 -8.99 -16.54 0.49
C LYS A 130 -7.75 -16.56 1.36
N GLU A 131 -7.28 -17.76 1.72
CA GLU A 131 -5.97 -17.93 2.31
C GLU A 131 -5.08 -17.04 1.45
N LYS A 132 -4.58 -15.94 2.03
CA LYS A 132 -3.65 -15.06 1.31
C LYS A 132 -2.67 -16.03 0.70
N PRO A 133 -2.49 -16.07 -0.63
CA PRO A 133 -1.54 -17.00 -1.23
C PRO A 133 -0.28 -16.76 -0.44
N GLU A 134 0.15 -17.78 0.33
CA GLU A 134 1.31 -17.63 1.19
C GLU A 134 2.37 -17.10 0.27
N LYS A 135 2.72 -15.82 0.43
CA LYS A 135 3.72 -15.19 -0.40
C LYS A 135 4.94 -15.98 -0.02
N LYS A 136 5.27 -17.01 -0.80
CA LYS A 136 6.52 -17.77 -0.72
C LYS A 136 7.56 -16.68 -0.87
N LYS A 137 8.00 -16.13 0.27
CA LYS A 137 8.97 -15.06 0.33
C LYS A 137 10.16 -15.67 -0.37
N SER A 138 10.39 -15.26 -1.62
CA SER A 138 11.46 -15.87 -2.38
C SER A 138 12.72 -15.72 -1.54
N PRO A 139 13.51 -16.80 -1.35
CA PRO A 139 14.65 -16.79 -0.44
C PRO A 139 15.66 -15.68 -0.81
N LYS A 140 15.57 -15.17 -2.05
CA LYS A 140 16.36 -14.06 -2.59
C LYS A 140 16.25 -12.78 -1.76
N PHE A 141 15.07 -12.40 -1.25
CA PHE A 141 14.97 -11.17 -0.43
C PHE A 141 15.64 -11.33 0.94
N LEU A 142 15.53 -12.53 1.54
CA LEU A 142 16.21 -12.84 2.80
C LEU A 142 17.74 -12.90 2.60
N GLN A 143 18.19 -13.52 1.50
CA GLN A 143 19.61 -13.57 1.13
C GLN A 143 20.19 -12.17 0.88
N TYR A 144 19.46 -11.29 0.19
CA TYR A 144 19.88 -9.90 -0.02
C TYR A 144 20.01 -9.14 1.30
N SER A 145 19.06 -9.30 2.23
CA SER A 145 19.14 -8.63 3.54
C SER A 145 20.31 -9.12 4.40
N LEU A 146 20.67 -10.40 4.31
CA LEU A 146 21.84 -10.98 4.98
C LEU A 146 23.14 -10.47 4.36
N PHE A 147 23.23 -10.48 3.03
CA PHE A 147 24.40 -9.97 2.31
C PHE A 147 24.62 -8.48 2.58
N LEU A 148 23.55 -7.69 2.60
CA LEU A 148 23.62 -6.25 2.92
C LEU A 148 24.12 -6.01 4.34
N ASN A 149 23.70 -6.82 5.32
CA ASN A 149 24.17 -6.71 6.70
C ASN A 149 25.65 -7.11 6.83
N ILE A 150 26.08 -8.19 6.18
CA ILE A 150 27.50 -8.59 6.13
C ILE A 150 28.36 -7.49 5.50
N PHE A 151 27.89 -6.89 4.40
CA PHE A 151 28.56 -5.77 3.76
C PHE A 151 28.68 -4.55 4.69
N LEU A 152 27.64 -4.26 5.47
CA LEU A 152 27.66 -3.19 6.48
C LEU A 152 28.72 -3.44 7.56
N ILE A 153 28.87 -4.68 8.03
CA ILE A 153 29.90 -5.07 9.01
C ILE A 153 31.31 -4.88 8.42
N ILE A 154 31.52 -5.28 7.16
CA ILE A 154 32.81 -5.11 6.48
C ILE A 154 33.20 -3.62 6.41
N LEU A 155 32.25 -2.73 6.13
CA LEU A 155 32.48 -1.28 6.14
C LEU A 155 32.93 -0.75 7.50
N VAL A 156 32.28 -1.21 8.58
CA VAL A 156 32.66 -0.84 9.96
C VAL A 156 34.07 -1.36 10.30
N ILE A 157 34.39 -2.60 9.91
CA ILE A 157 35.73 -3.17 10.10
C ILE A 157 36.77 -2.38 9.29
N ALA A 158 36.47 -2.04 8.03
CA ALA A 158 37.36 -1.24 7.20
C ALA A 158 37.62 0.15 7.80
N MET A 159 36.59 0.80 8.34
CA MET A 159 36.74 2.06 9.08
C MET A 159 37.64 1.89 10.30
N PHE A 160 37.50 0.79 11.04
CA PHE A 160 38.37 0.48 12.19
C PHE A 160 39.81 0.19 11.77
N LEU A 161 40.02 -0.53 10.67
CA LEU A 161 41.35 -0.81 10.12
C LEU A 161 42.03 0.45 9.60
N ILE A 162 41.31 1.35 8.92
CA ILE A 162 41.85 2.64 8.49
C ILE A 162 42.17 3.50 9.71
N ALA A 163 41.27 3.57 10.69
CA ALA A 163 41.52 4.32 11.93
C ALA A 163 42.71 3.76 12.73
N ALA A 164 42.86 2.44 12.80
CA ALA A 164 43.97 1.78 13.49
C ALA A 164 45.29 1.82 12.70
N SER A 165 45.22 1.70 11.37
CA SER A 165 46.39 1.81 10.48
C SER A 165 46.85 3.25 10.32
N ASN A 166 45.97 4.21 10.54
CA ASN A 166 46.31 5.63 10.62
C ASN A 166 46.57 6.04 12.07
N SER A 167 47.35 5.22 12.79
CA SER A 167 48.21 5.68 13.88
C SER A 167 49.26 6.62 13.29
N SER A 168 48.83 7.78 12.80
CA SER A 168 49.75 8.86 12.44
C SER A 168 50.36 9.37 13.74
N THR A 169 51.46 8.72 14.10
CA THR A 169 52.52 9.20 15.01
C THR A 169 52.99 10.61 14.66
N THR A 170 52.60 11.12 13.51
CA THR A 170 52.70 12.52 13.07
C THR A 170 52.35 13.53 14.16
N VAL A 171 51.19 13.45 14.85
CA VAL A 171 50.84 14.47 15.87
C VAL A 171 51.64 14.34 17.17
N LEU A 172 52.03 13.12 17.57
CA LEU A 172 52.81 12.93 18.80
C LEU A 172 54.29 13.31 18.59
N ASN A 173 54.86 12.94 17.44
CA ASN A 173 56.25 13.20 17.09
C ASN A 173 56.49 14.68 16.75
N TYR A 174 55.50 15.40 16.22
CA TYR A 174 55.62 16.86 16.07
C TYR A 174 55.83 17.59 17.39
N LYS A 175 55.27 17.11 18.50
CA LYS A 175 55.51 17.73 19.80
C LYS A 175 56.95 17.51 20.27
N GLU A 176 57.47 16.30 20.11
CA GLU A 176 58.83 15.93 20.51
C GLU A 176 59.86 16.67 19.65
N THR A 177 59.72 16.61 18.32
CA THR A 177 60.61 17.31 17.37
C THR A 177 60.65 18.81 17.62
N ILE A 178 59.50 19.46 17.85
CA ILE A 178 59.48 20.91 18.14
C ILE A 178 60.15 21.21 19.48
N THR A 179 59.97 20.36 20.49
CA THR A 179 60.60 20.55 21.81
C THR A 179 62.12 20.40 21.72
N ASP A 180 62.62 19.40 21.00
CA ASP A 180 64.05 19.16 20.79
C ASP A 180 64.72 20.33 20.06
N GLU A 181 64.03 20.94 19.08
CA GLU A 181 64.51 22.14 18.37
C GLU A 181 64.56 23.37 19.30
N TYR A 182 63.61 23.54 20.21
CA TYR A 182 63.66 24.60 21.22
C TYR A 182 64.79 24.38 22.24
N GLU A 183 65.02 23.15 22.69
CA GLU A 183 66.14 22.82 23.58
C GLU A 183 67.49 23.07 22.89
N ALA A 184 67.62 22.70 21.62
CA ALA A 184 68.81 22.99 20.81
C ALA A 184 69.03 24.50 20.62
N TRP A 185 67.96 25.28 20.41
CA TRP A 185 68.05 26.74 20.30
C TRP A 185 68.43 27.42 21.62
N GLU A 186 67.96 26.92 22.76
CA GLU A 186 68.41 27.43 24.07
C GLU A 186 69.89 27.16 24.30
N GLU A 187 70.38 25.98 23.92
CA GLU A 187 71.81 25.64 24.03
C GLU A 187 72.68 26.53 23.12
N GLU A 188 72.26 26.77 21.87
CA GLU A 188 72.95 27.67 20.94
C GLU A 188 72.95 29.12 21.43
N LEU A 189 71.84 29.60 22.00
CA LEU A 189 71.78 30.96 22.58
C LEU A 189 72.68 31.09 23.80
N ALA A 190 72.67 30.10 24.69
CA ALA A 190 73.51 30.09 25.89
C ALA A 190 75.01 30.08 25.53
N GLU A 191 75.40 29.34 24.50
CA GLU A 191 76.78 29.34 24.00
C GLU A 191 77.15 30.71 23.41
N ARG A 192 76.25 31.35 22.65
CA ARG A 192 76.47 32.71 22.14
C ARG A 192 76.53 33.76 23.25
N GLU A 193 75.64 33.71 24.23
CA GLU A 193 75.69 34.62 25.39
C GLU A 193 76.99 34.44 26.18
N LYS A 194 77.44 33.20 26.35
CA LYS A 194 78.72 32.93 27.01
C LYS A 194 79.91 33.46 26.21
N ALA A 195 79.93 33.26 24.90
CA ALA A 195 80.97 33.79 24.02
C ALA A 195 80.97 35.34 24.00
N VAL A 196 79.78 35.97 23.96
CA VAL A 196 79.64 37.42 24.05
C VAL A 196 80.13 37.91 25.42
N LYS A 197 79.77 37.25 26.52
CA LYS A 197 80.20 37.61 27.88
C LYS A 197 81.71 37.45 28.08
N GLU A 198 82.33 36.43 27.50
CA GLU A 198 83.79 36.26 27.51
C GLU A 198 84.47 37.39 26.74
N LYS A 199 83.92 37.78 25.58
CA LYS A 199 84.41 38.92 24.79
C LYS A 199 84.18 40.26 25.49
N GLU A 200 83.04 40.47 26.12
CA GLU A 200 82.76 41.66 26.94
C GLU A 200 83.72 41.77 28.12
N LYS A 201 84.05 40.64 28.77
CA LYS A 201 85.04 40.58 29.86
C LYS A 201 86.46 40.82 29.38
N GLU A 202 86.83 40.34 28.19
CA GLU A 202 88.13 40.59 27.55
C GLU A 202 88.31 42.06 27.17
N PHE A 203 87.23 42.74 26.74
CA PHE A 203 87.24 44.16 26.36
C PHE A 203 86.81 45.14 27.46
N GLY A 204 86.48 44.66 28.67
CA GLY A 204 86.09 45.50 29.81
C GLY A 204 84.81 46.30 29.60
N ILE A 205 83.90 45.82 28.75
CA ILE A 205 82.63 46.50 28.43
C ILE A 205 81.58 46.01 29.42
N GLU A 206 81.27 46.84 30.41
CA GLU A 206 80.13 46.63 31.29
C GLU A 206 78.84 47.00 30.53
N SER A 207 77.84 46.12 30.56
CA SER A 207 76.63 46.23 29.73
C SER A 207 75.98 47.62 29.85
N LYS A 208 75.74 48.31 28.74
CA LYS A 208 74.95 49.55 28.69
C LYS A 208 73.47 49.21 28.98
N LYS A 209 73.15 49.02 30.26
CA LYS A 209 71.77 48.81 30.74
C LYS A 209 71.09 50.09 31.24
N ASP A 210 71.76 51.23 31.21
CA ASP A 210 71.26 52.48 31.83
C ASP A 210 70.85 53.62 30.88
N PHE A 211 70.58 53.37 29.60
CA PHE A 211 70.10 54.45 28.70
C PHE A 211 68.58 54.66 28.72
N ARG A 212 67.87 54.28 29.80
CA ARG A 212 66.40 54.39 29.86
C ARG A 212 65.81 54.92 31.16
N ASP A 213 66.61 55.52 32.04
CA ASP A 213 66.12 56.09 33.31
C ASP A 213 66.24 57.62 33.42
N SER A 214 66.88 58.32 32.47
CA SER A 214 66.96 59.80 32.48
C SER A 214 65.80 60.48 31.73
N SER A 215 64.58 59.96 31.82
CA SER A 215 63.41 60.60 31.20
C SER A 215 62.17 60.67 32.10
N GLU A 216 62.31 60.47 33.41
CA GLU A 216 61.17 60.51 34.35
C GLU A 216 61.47 61.18 35.71
N GLU A 217 62.41 62.12 35.76
CA GLU A 217 62.49 63.10 36.86
C GLU A 217 62.59 64.55 36.32
N GLU A 218 61.45 65.08 35.90
CA GLU A 218 61.07 66.51 36.04
C GLU A 218 59.62 66.60 36.55
#